data_AF-A0A968UFI0-F1
#
_entry.id   AF-A0A968UFI0-F1
#
_cell.length_a   1.000
_cell.length_b   1.000
_cell.length_c   1.000
_cell.angle_alpha   90.00
_cell.angle_beta   90.00
_cell.angle_gamma   90.00
#
_symmetry.space_group_name_H-M   'P 1'
#
loop_
_entity.id
_entity.type
_entity.pdbx_description
1 polymer ?
#
loop_
_entity_poly.entity_id
_entity_poly.type
_entity_poly.pdbx_seq_one_letter_code
_entity_poly.pdbx_strand_id
1 'polypeptide(L)'
;MRTIQVIKSTVFSEAELAAAVQPFEGRMLTLAELQEAANAVTQLYLNAGYLTSNAEVSPQDIVAGVAQIRVIEGFVEEIRVQGTERLTTYVQQRIALADLQPVNQSRLEEYLQLLKTDPLFENVEASVRPGQAEGGSILIVRVTEAPQIGGSLGLDTLSPRSIGEFRTGLTLHYNNLAGVAIACWPRCTAPPLAAPTPTTSPTRYRLTP
;
A
#
# COMPACT_ATOMS: atom_id res chain seq x y z
N MET A 1 20.82 39.21 -15.88
CA MET A 1 19.85 38.09 -16.00
C MET A 1 20.00 37.22 -14.78
N ARG A 2 18.90 36.78 -14.18
CA ARG A 2 18.94 35.75 -13.14
C ARG A 2 18.54 34.42 -13.77
N THR A 3 19.39 33.40 -13.59
CA THR A 3 19.07 32.02 -13.97
C THR A 3 18.45 31.34 -12.76
N ILE A 4 17.37 30.58 -12.96
CA ILE A 4 16.74 29.80 -11.91
C ILE A 4 17.26 28.37 -12.04
N GLN A 5 17.73 27.81 -10.93
CA GLN A 5 18.14 26.41 -10.88
C GLN A 5 17.32 25.69 -9.82
N VAL A 6 16.66 24.61 -10.23
CA VAL A 6 15.94 23.73 -9.31
C VAL A 6 16.86 22.58 -8.93
N ILE A 7 17.08 22.37 -7.63
CA ILE A 7 17.97 21.34 -7.10
C ILE A 7 17.21 20.35 -6.21
N LYS A 8 17.78 19.15 -6.03
CA LYS A 8 17.23 18.05 -5.20
C LYS A 8 15.86 17.52 -5.65
N SER A 9 15.60 17.49 -6.95
CA SER A 9 14.46 16.76 -7.51
C SER A 9 14.87 15.35 -7.93
N THR A 10 14.10 14.34 -7.52
CA THR A 10 14.24 12.95 -7.99
C THR A 10 13.03 12.49 -8.82
N VAL A 11 11.86 13.12 -8.61
CA VAL A 11 10.61 12.77 -9.29
C VAL A 11 10.55 13.30 -10.72
N PHE A 12 10.97 14.54 -10.95
CA PHE A 12 10.82 15.22 -12.22
C PHE A 12 12.16 15.43 -12.90
N SER A 13 12.13 15.39 -14.23
CA SER A 13 13.30 15.73 -15.04
C SER A 13 13.60 17.23 -14.97
N GLU A 14 14.86 17.60 -15.20
CA GLU A 14 15.27 19.01 -15.28
C GLU A 14 14.44 19.79 -16.30
N ALA A 15 14.02 19.16 -17.40
CA ALA A 15 13.21 19.79 -18.45
C ALA A 15 11.78 20.14 -17.97
N GLU A 16 11.15 19.27 -17.17
CA GLU A 16 9.81 19.52 -16.61
C GLU A 16 9.86 20.64 -15.56
N LEU A 17 10.91 20.66 -14.74
CA LEU A 17 11.13 21.72 -13.77
C LEU A 17 11.45 23.06 -14.45
N ALA A 18 12.26 23.03 -15.51
CA ALA A 18 12.56 24.21 -16.33
C ALA A 18 11.29 24.78 -16.96
N ALA A 19 10.37 23.93 -17.44
CA ALA A 19 9.09 24.37 -17.97
C ALA A 19 8.21 25.06 -16.91
N ALA A 20 8.25 24.59 -15.66
CA ALA A 20 7.51 25.22 -14.55
C ALA A 20 8.05 26.60 -14.16
N VAL A 21 9.38 26.82 -14.28
CA VAL A 21 10.02 28.10 -13.92
C VAL A 21 10.25 29.04 -15.12
N GLN A 22 10.05 28.57 -16.35
CA GLN A 22 10.22 29.34 -17.60
C GLN A 22 9.59 30.74 -17.58
N PRO A 23 8.37 30.97 -17.03
CA PRO A 23 7.76 32.30 -16.99
C PRO A 23 8.53 33.33 -16.12
N PHE A 24 9.41 32.84 -15.26
CA PHE A 24 10.17 33.65 -14.31
C PHE A 24 11.62 33.87 -14.76
N GLU A 25 12.11 33.12 -15.74
CA GLU A 25 13.47 33.27 -16.26
C GLU A 25 13.68 34.56 -17.07
N GLY A 26 14.94 35.00 -17.17
CA GLY A 26 15.34 36.09 -18.06
C GLY A 26 15.00 37.52 -17.58
N ARG A 27 14.31 37.69 -16.44
CA ARG A 27 13.97 39.00 -15.86
C ARG A 27 14.59 39.21 -14.47
N MET A 28 14.59 40.46 -14.00
CA MET A 28 14.94 40.76 -12.61
C MET A 28 13.74 40.44 -11.72
N LEU A 29 13.83 39.34 -10.98
CA LEU A 29 12.80 38.91 -10.05
C LEU A 29 13.00 39.54 -8.67
N THR A 30 11.90 39.95 -8.06
CA THR A 30 11.79 40.27 -6.63
C THR A 30 11.75 38.99 -5.79
N LEU A 31 11.93 39.11 -4.47
CA LEU A 31 11.77 37.96 -3.55
C LEU A 31 10.37 37.33 -3.65
N ALA A 32 9.34 38.15 -3.84
CA ALA A 32 7.96 37.68 -3.99
C ALA A 32 7.80 36.82 -5.26
N GLU A 33 8.34 37.27 -6.39
CA GLU A 33 8.27 36.51 -7.65
C GLU A 33 9.12 35.23 -7.63
N LEU A 34 10.23 35.22 -6.88
CA LEU A 34 10.99 33.99 -6.63
C LEU A 34 10.18 32.99 -5.80
N GLN A 35 9.43 33.49 -4.81
CA GLN A 35 8.52 32.65 -4.04
C GLN A 35 7.36 32.13 -4.91
N GLU A 36 6.86 32.92 -5.85
CA GLU A 36 5.88 32.46 -6.84
C GLU A 36 6.44 31.36 -7.75
N ALA A 37 7.70 31.47 -8.18
CA ALA A 37 8.37 30.42 -8.95
C ALA A 37 8.51 29.13 -8.12
N ALA A 38 8.91 29.23 -6.85
CA ALA A 38 8.96 28.07 -5.95
C ALA A 38 7.56 27.47 -5.70
N ASN A 39 6.53 28.31 -5.59
CA ASN A 39 5.15 27.85 -5.48
C ASN A 39 4.68 27.14 -6.76
N ALA A 40 5.09 27.59 -7.95
CA ALA A 40 4.76 26.91 -9.21
C ALA A 40 5.36 25.49 -9.26
N VAL A 41 6.62 25.34 -8.83
CA VAL A 41 7.25 24.02 -8.68
C VAL A 41 6.50 23.17 -7.64
N THR A 42 6.14 23.77 -6.49
CA THR A 42 5.35 23.06 -5.46
C THR A 42 4.00 22.58 -6.00
N GLN A 43 3.27 23.42 -6.76
CA GLN A 43 2.00 23.05 -7.37
C GLN A 43 2.14 21.90 -8.37
N LEU A 44 3.25 21.85 -9.12
CA LEU A 44 3.55 20.73 -10.00
C LEU A 44 3.66 19.40 -9.21
N TYR A 45 4.34 19.40 -8.05
CA TYR A 45 4.41 18.24 -7.16
C TYR A 45 3.05 17.86 -6.55
N LEU A 46 2.29 18.85 -6.08
CA LEU A 46 0.97 18.62 -5.50
C LEU A 46 -0.01 18.00 -6.52
N ASN A 47 0.01 18.50 -7.76
CA ASN A 47 -0.83 17.97 -8.84
C ASN A 47 -0.47 16.53 -9.23
N ALA A 48 0.78 16.12 -9.02
CA ALA A 48 1.22 14.74 -9.23
C ALA A 48 0.99 13.82 -8.01
N GLY A 49 0.43 14.34 -6.90
CA GLY A 49 0.07 13.56 -5.71
C GLY A 49 1.13 13.52 -4.61
N TYR A 50 2.16 14.37 -4.67
CA TYR A 50 3.23 14.47 -3.66
C TYR A 50 2.94 15.58 -2.64
N LEU A 51 1.89 15.39 -1.82
CA LEU A 51 1.40 16.40 -0.87
C LEU A 51 2.43 16.89 0.16
N THR A 52 3.37 16.04 0.53
CA THR A 52 4.39 16.33 1.55
C THR A 52 5.65 16.96 0.97
N SER A 53 5.67 17.22 -0.34
CA SER A 53 6.80 17.85 -1.03
C SER A 53 6.56 19.34 -1.20
N ASN A 54 7.60 20.16 -0.97
CA ASN A 54 7.56 21.60 -1.15
C ASN A 54 8.86 22.11 -1.73
N ALA A 55 8.79 23.21 -2.49
CA ALA A 55 9.96 23.90 -2.99
C ALA A 55 10.14 25.24 -2.26
N GLU A 56 11.38 25.55 -1.89
CA GLU A 56 11.74 26.77 -1.17
C GLU A 56 12.91 27.49 -1.84
N VAL A 57 12.91 28.82 -1.74
CA VAL A 57 13.99 29.66 -2.27
C VAL A 57 15.14 29.65 -1.27
N SER A 58 16.34 29.26 -1.69
CA SER A 58 17.50 29.33 -0.79
C SER A 58 17.93 30.80 -0.62
N PRO A 59 17.89 31.35 0.61
CA PRO A 59 18.25 32.75 0.84
C PRO A 59 19.74 33.02 0.61
N GLN A 60 20.56 31.97 0.57
CA GLN A 60 22.02 32.04 0.50
C GLN A 60 22.53 32.43 -0.89
N ASP A 61 21.77 32.16 -1.96
CA ASP A 61 22.23 32.30 -3.35
C ASP A 61 21.74 33.55 -4.08
N ILE A 62 20.84 34.32 -3.46
CA ILE A 62 20.25 35.56 -4.05
C ILE A 62 21.36 36.59 -4.40
N VAL A 63 22.52 36.49 -3.74
CA VAL A 63 23.67 37.39 -3.88
C VAL A 63 24.46 37.14 -5.18
N ALA A 64 24.42 35.94 -5.76
CA ALA A 64 25.28 35.53 -6.88
C ALA A 64 24.66 35.70 -8.28
N GLY A 65 23.45 36.29 -8.38
CA GLY A 65 22.75 36.42 -9.66
C GLY A 65 22.16 35.11 -10.20
N VAL A 66 22.24 34.01 -9.45
CA VAL A 66 21.57 32.74 -9.73
C VAL A 66 20.63 32.46 -8.56
N ALA A 67 19.34 32.27 -8.84
CA ALA A 67 18.38 31.92 -7.81
C ALA A 67 18.23 30.40 -7.75
N GLN A 68 18.60 29.80 -6.62
CA GLN A 68 18.42 28.36 -6.40
C GLN A 68 17.10 28.11 -5.68
N ILE A 69 16.27 27.26 -6.28
CA ILE A 69 15.06 26.71 -5.69
C ILE A 69 15.38 25.29 -5.26
N ARG A 70 15.31 25.04 -3.95
CA ARG A 70 15.51 23.72 -3.38
C ARG A 70 14.18 23.01 -3.28
N VAL A 71 14.08 21.81 -3.83
CA VAL A 71 12.95 20.92 -3.57
C VAL A 71 13.24 20.07 -2.34
N ILE A 72 12.27 20.04 -1.43
CA ILE A 72 12.21 19.13 -0.29
C ILE A 72 11.14 18.11 -0.65
N GLU A 73 11.58 16.92 -1.05
CA GLU A 73 10.67 15.83 -1.37
C GLU A 73 10.31 15.09 -0.08
N GLY A 74 9.01 15.01 0.19
CA GLY A 74 8.50 14.37 1.40
C GLY A 74 8.62 12.85 1.33
N PHE A 75 9.02 12.22 2.44
CA PHE A 75 9.14 10.78 2.53
C PHE A 75 8.69 10.25 3.90
N VAL A 76 8.37 8.95 3.96
CA VAL A 76 8.11 8.30 5.25
C VAL A 76 9.43 7.80 5.84
N GLU A 77 9.84 8.37 6.96
CA GLU A 77 11.08 7.98 7.66
C GLU A 77 10.88 6.72 8.51
N GLU A 78 9.68 6.54 9.09
CA GLU A 78 9.39 5.44 10.01
C GLU A 78 7.91 5.03 9.90
N ILE A 79 7.65 3.71 9.92
CA ILE A 79 6.30 3.14 10.00
C ILE A 79 6.11 2.51 11.38
N ARG A 80 5.23 3.10 12.19
CA ARG A 80 4.88 2.62 13.53
C ARG A 80 3.54 1.92 13.51
N VAL A 81 3.53 0.62 13.78
CA VAL A 81 2.30 -0.17 13.89
C VAL A 81 1.89 -0.28 15.36
N GLN A 82 0.60 -0.09 15.65
CA GLN A 82 0.01 -0.17 16.99
C GLN A 82 -1.20 -1.11 16.99
N GLY A 83 -1.45 -1.79 18.11
CA GLY A 83 -2.63 -2.65 18.31
C GLY A 83 -2.46 -4.11 17.89
N THR A 84 -1.31 -4.46 17.32
CA THR A 84 -0.87 -5.85 17.09
C THR A 84 0.62 -5.97 17.41
N GLU A 85 1.04 -7.12 17.90
CA GLU A 85 2.47 -7.50 17.95
C GLU A 85 2.81 -8.53 16.87
N ARG A 86 1.86 -9.42 16.56
CA ARG A 86 2.05 -10.57 15.68
C ARG A 86 2.02 -10.20 14.20
N LEU A 87 1.19 -9.22 13.81
CA LEU A 87 1.02 -8.80 12.42
C LEU A 87 1.79 -7.52 12.07
N THR A 88 2.61 -7.00 12.98
CA THR A 88 3.40 -5.78 12.76
C THR A 88 4.23 -5.84 11.49
N THR A 89 4.99 -6.93 11.32
CA THR A 89 5.84 -7.11 10.13
C THR A 89 5.00 -7.22 8.85
N TYR A 90 3.85 -7.88 8.90
CA TYR A 90 2.95 -8.00 7.76
C TYR A 90 2.42 -6.63 7.30
N VAL A 91 1.95 -5.81 8.25
CA VAL A 91 1.47 -4.45 7.98
C VAL A 91 2.59 -3.58 7.40
N GLN A 92 3.78 -3.61 8.02
CA GLN A 92 4.94 -2.84 7.53
C GLN A 92 5.33 -3.23 6.10
N GLN A 93 5.42 -4.53 5.82
CA GLN A 93 5.75 -5.03 4.48
C GLN A 93 4.70 -4.61 3.44
N ARG A 94 3.41 -4.66 3.79
CA ARG A 94 2.34 -4.30 2.86
C ARG A 94 2.35 -2.82 2.51
N ILE A 95 2.63 -1.96 3.48
CA ILE A 95 2.69 -0.50 3.28
C ILE A 95 3.98 -0.08 2.59
N ALA A 96 5.10 -0.75 2.84
CA ALA A 96 6.37 -0.47 2.16
C ALA A 96 6.28 -0.60 0.62
N LEU A 97 5.32 -1.37 0.12
CA LEU A 97 5.03 -1.50 -1.33
C LEU A 97 4.44 -0.23 -1.96
N ALA A 98 4.01 0.75 -1.15
CA ALA A 98 3.46 2.02 -1.61
C ALA A 98 4.52 3.02 -2.13
N ASP A 99 5.79 2.64 -2.13
CA ASP A 99 6.93 3.46 -2.55
C ASP A 99 6.98 4.80 -1.80
N LEU A 100 7.50 4.76 -0.58
CA LEU A 100 7.38 5.85 0.40
C LEU A 100 8.48 6.91 0.28
N GLN A 101 9.29 6.85 -0.77
CA GLN A 101 10.47 7.70 -1.01
C GLN A 101 10.58 8.04 -2.50
N PRO A 102 9.93 9.13 -2.98
CA PRO A 102 9.09 10.07 -2.25
C PRO A 102 7.63 9.61 -2.14
N VAL A 103 6.98 9.98 -1.04
CA VAL A 103 5.63 9.48 -0.74
C VAL A 103 4.58 10.08 -1.67
N ASN A 104 3.89 9.20 -2.41
CA ASN A 104 2.72 9.57 -3.19
C ASN A 104 1.44 9.25 -2.41
N GLN A 105 0.56 10.24 -2.25
CA GLN A 105 -0.67 10.10 -1.47
C GLN A 105 -1.58 9.01 -2.04
N SER A 106 -1.83 9.01 -3.35
CA SER A 106 -2.75 8.07 -3.98
C SER A 106 -2.28 6.63 -3.83
N ARG A 107 -0.98 6.39 -3.96
CA ARG A 107 -0.37 5.08 -3.67
C ARG A 107 -0.55 4.69 -2.21
N LEU A 108 -0.23 5.57 -1.27
CA LEU A 108 -0.37 5.27 0.15
C LEU A 108 -1.83 4.93 0.51
N GLU A 109 -2.80 5.69 -0.01
CA GLU A 109 -4.23 5.45 0.19
C GLU A 109 -4.68 4.10 -0.39
N GLU A 110 -4.22 3.75 -1.59
CA GLU A 110 -4.48 2.44 -2.23
C GLU A 110 -4.06 1.29 -1.30
N TYR A 111 -2.84 1.32 -0.78
CA TYR A 111 -2.33 0.26 0.09
C TYR A 111 -2.99 0.25 1.48
N LEU A 112 -3.37 1.42 2.02
CA LEU A 112 -4.16 1.49 3.24
C LEU A 112 -5.57 0.92 3.05
N GLN A 113 -6.18 1.13 1.89
CA GLN A 113 -7.48 0.55 1.56
C GLN A 113 -7.40 -0.96 1.38
N LEU A 114 -6.33 -1.46 0.76
CA LEU A 114 -6.05 -2.91 0.68
C LEU A 114 -5.93 -3.53 2.07
N LEU A 115 -5.23 -2.87 3.01
CA LEU A 115 -5.15 -3.33 4.40
C LEU A 115 -6.50 -3.30 5.12
N LYS A 116 -7.31 -2.27 4.90
CA LYS A 116 -8.68 -2.19 5.46
C LYS A 116 -9.61 -3.30 4.96
N THR A 117 -9.37 -3.83 3.77
CA THR A 117 -10.18 -4.90 3.17
C THR A 117 -9.68 -6.29 3.57
N ASP A 118 -8.56 -6.37 4.28
CA ASP A 118 -7.97 -7.63 4.72
C ASP A 118 -8.79 -8.23 5.88
N PRO A 119 -9.29 -9.47 5.75
CA PRO A 119 -10.08 -10.13 6.80
C PRO A 119 -9.29 -10.38 8.10
N LEU A 120 -7.97 -10.18 8.10
CA LEU A 120 -7.15 -10.24 9.30
C LEU A 120 -7.40 -9.09 10.29
N PHE A 121 -7.99 -7.98 9.83
CA PHE A 121 -8.23 -6.80 10.65
C PHE A 121 -9.71 -6.44 10.71
N GLU A 122 -10.21 -6.14 11.91
CA GLU A 122 -11.53 -5.56 12.10
C GLU A 122 -11.53 -4.06 11.80
N ASN A 123 -10.43 -3.38 12.14
CA ASN A 123 -10.25 -1.96 11.91
C ASN A 123 -8.78 -1.66 11.58
N VAL A 124 -8.56 -0.75 10.62
CA VAL A 124 -7.25 -0.18 10.28
C VAL A 124 -7.40 1.34 10.16
N GLU A 125 -6.66 2.06 10.99
CA GLU A 125 -6.54 3.51 10.99
C GLU A 125 -5.10 3.92 10.70
N ALA A 126 -4.91 4.98 9.92
CA ALA A 126 -3.60 5.51 9.62
C ALA A 126 -3.57 7.02 9.84
N SER A 127 -2.46 7.51 10.39
CA SER A 127 -2.22 8.93 10.60
C SER A 127 -0.76 9.26 10.28
N VAL A 128 -0.54 10.41 9.68
CA VAL A 128 0.80 10.91 9.34
C VAL A 128 1.17 12.00 10.34
N ARG A 129 2.40 11.95 10.85
CA ARG A 129 2.95 12.97 11.74
C ARG A 129 4.28 13.50 11.18
N PRO A 130 4.63 14.77 11.44
CA PRO A 130 5.96 15.27 11.13
C PRO A 130 7.05 14.44 11.82
N GLY A 131 8.10 14.11 11.06
CA GLY A 131 9.27 13.36 11.51
C GLY A 131 10.37 14.26 12.08
N GLN A 132 11.55 13.66 12.27
CA GLN A 132 12.76 14.38 12.69
C GLN A 132 13.57 14.90 11.50
N ALA A 133 13.57 14.18 10.38
CA ALA A 133 14.27 14.61 9.18
C ALA A 133 13.48 15.71 8.43
N GLU A 134 14.19 16.58 7.72
CA GLU A 134 13.59 17.54 6.80
C GLU A 134 12.88 16.78 5.66
N GLY A 135 11.59 17.06 5.45
CA GLY A 135 10.73 16.28 4.55
C GLY A 135 10.33 14.90 5.10
N GLY A 136 10.83 14.50 6.27
CA GLY A 136 10.52 13.23 6.91
C GLY A 136 9.15 13.25 7.59
N SER A 137 8.41 12.16 7.46
CA SER A 137 7.14 11.93 8.14
C SER A 137 7.08 10.54 8.77
N ILE A 138 6.45 10.43 9.94
CA ILE A 138 6.20 9.16 10.63
C ILE A 138 4.77 8.73 10.32
N LEU A 139 4.61 7.56 9.74
CA LEU A 139 3.31 6.94 9.48
C LEU A 139 2.94 6.05 10.66
N ILE A 140 1.88 6.41 11.38
CA ILE A 140 1.33 5.60 12.48
C ILE A 140 0.11 4.85 11.97
N VAL A 141 0.17 3.53 12.05
CA VAL A 141 -0.89 2.62 11.60
C VAL A 141 -1.40 1.85 12.80
N ARG A 142 -2.64 2.12 13.17
CA ARG A 142 -3.33 1.45 14.26
C ARG A 142 -4.24 0.39 13.68
N VAL A 143 -4.11 -0.84 14.16
CA VAL A 143 -4.91 -1.97 13.71
C VAL A 143 -5.57 -2.67 14.89
N THR A 144 -6.75 -3.20 14.64
CA THR A 144 -7.45 -4.12 15.55
C THR A 144 -7.55 -5.46 14.85
N GLU A 145 -6.96 -6.51 15.42
CA GLU A 145 -7.01 -7.86 14.84
C GLU A 145 -8.44 -8.41 14.87
N ALA A 146 -8.88 -9.01 13.76
CA ALA A 146 -10.14 -9.72 13.70
C ALA A 146 -10.08 -11.02 14.52
N PRO A 147 -11.22 -11.52 15.04
CA PRO A 147 -11.30 -12.82 15.67
C PRO A 147 -10.77 -13.94 14.74
N GLN A 148 -9.90 -14.79 15.28
CA GLN A 148 -9.28 -15.88 14.51
C GLN A 148 -10.26 -17.01 14.20
N ILE A 149 -11.27 -17.22 15.04
CA ILE A 149 -12.25 -18.29 14.88
C ILE A 149 -13.63 -17.66 14.84
N GLY A 150 -14.39 -17.99 13.80
CA GLY A 150 -15.77 -17.60 13.68
C GLY A 150 -16.62 -18.72 13.11
N GLY A 151 -17.93 -18.60 13.31
CA GLY A 151 -18.87 -19.57 12.79
C GLY A 151 -20.25 -18.97 12.63
N SER A 152 -21.02 -19.51 11.70
CA SER A 152 -22.41 -19.13 11.48
C SER A 152 -23.25 -20.36 11.19
N LEU A 153 -24.48 -20.36 11.72
CA LEU A 153 -25.49 -21.35 11.43
C LEU A 153 -26.56 -20.70 10.56
N GLY A 154 -26.76 -21.23 9.36
CA GLY A 154 -27.77 -20.78 8.42
C GLY A 154 -28.89 -21.81 8.27
N LEU A 155 -30.13 -21.33 8.23
CA LEU A 155 -31.31 -22.11 7.85
C LEU A 155 -31.89 -21.45 6.60
N ASP A 156 -32.11 -22.22 5.54
CA ASP A 156 -32.66 -21.72 4.28
C ASP A 156 -33.82 -22.61 3.81
N THR A 157 -34.91 -21.96 3.39
CA THR A 157 -36.12 -22.57 2.84
C THR A 157 -36.40 -22.17 1.38
N LEU A 158 -35.52 -21.39 0.73
CA LEU A 158 -35.64 -20.93 -0.67
C LEU A 158 -35.27 -22.01 -1.70
N SER A 159 -35.72 -23.25 -1.50
CA SER A 159 -35.56 -24.32 -2.49
C SER A 159 -36.90 -24.59 -3.20
N PRO A 160 -36.92 -24.74 -4.54
CA PRO A 160 -38.12 -25.17 -5.26
C PRO A 160 -38.66 -26.49 -4.69
N ARG A 161 -39.99 -26.59 -4.51
CA ARG A 161 -40.65 -27.77 -3.88
C ARG A 161 -40.23 -29.13 -4.45
N SER A 162 -39.74 -29.18 -5.69
CA SER A 162 -39.29 -30.40 -6.35
C SER A 162 -37.98 -30.99 -5.82
N ILE A 163 -37.21 -30.27 -4.99
CA ILE A 163 -35.85 -30.69 -4.55
C ILE A 163 -35.71 -30.80 -3.01
N GLY A 164 -36.77 -30.48 -2.25
CA GLY A 164 -36.78 -30.48 -0.78
C GLY A 164 -36.64 -29.06 -0.23
N GLU A 165 -37.46 -28.76 0.78
CA GLU A 165 -37.86 -27.40 1.17
C GLU A 165 -37.00 -26.80 2.31
N PHE A 166 -36.01 -27.53 2.83
CA PHE A 166 -35.24 -27.13 4.01
C PHE A 166 -33.76 -27.50 3.92
N ARG A 167 -32.88 -26.52 4.08
CA ARG A 167 -31.43 -26.69 4.11
C ARG A 167 -30.86 -26.06 5.38
N THR A 168 -29.99 -26.80 6.07
CA THR A 168 -29.22 -26.29 7.21
C THR A 168 -27.75 -26.26 6.82
N GLY A 169 -27.06 -25.19 7.15
CA GLY A 169 -25.65 -25.01 6.88
C GLY A 169 -24.92 -24.54 8.14
N LEU A 170 -23.85 -25.22 8.51
CA LEU A 170 -22.89 -24.74 9.51
C LEU A 170 -21.64 -24.29 8.77
N THR A 171 -21.26 -23.03 8.93
CA THR A 171 -20.00 -22.49 8.45
C THR A 171 -19.10 -22.28 9.64
N LEU A 172 -17.89 -22.84 9.62
CA LEU A 172 -16.81 -22.51 10.55
C LEU A 172 -15.69 -21.93 9.70
N HIS A 173 -15.13 -20.81 10.13
CA HIS A 173 -13.97 -20.20 9.49
C HIS A 173 -12.89 -19.95 10.54
N TYR A 174 -11.66 -20.19 10.12
CA TYR A 174 -10.46 -19.87 10.87
C TYR A 174 -9.65 -18.87 10.04
N ASN A 175 -9.62 -17.61 10.47
CA ASN A 175 -8.81 -16.58 9.85
C ASN A 175 -7.36 -16.82 10.26
N ASN A 176 -6.45 -16.91 9.27
CA ASN A 176 -5.01 -17.04 9.46
C ASN A 176 -4.44 -18.44 9.80
N LEU A 177 -4.86 -19.50 9.09
CA LEU A 177 -4.28 -20.84 9.29
C LEU A 177 -2.83 -20.96 8.77
N ALA A 178 -2.45 -20.17 7.75
CA ALA A 178 -1.09 -20.09 7.17
C ALA A 178 -0.90 -18.94 6.14
N GLY A 179 -1.75 -17.90 6.14
CA GLY A 179 -1.78 -16.90 5.05
C GLY A 179 -2.56 -17.34 3.79
N VAL A 180 -3.40 -18.38 3.88
CA VAL A 180 -4.32 -18.80 2.81
C VAL A 180 -5.73 -18.91 3.38
N ALA A 181 -6.68 -18.17 2.79
CA ALA A 181 -8.09 -18.28 3.15
C ALA A 181 -8.66 -19.57 2.53
N ILE A 182 -9.08 -20.52 3.36
CA ILE A 182 -9.79 -21.72 2.92
C ILE A 182 -11.26 -21.54 3.31
N ALA A 183 -12.10 -21.22 2.34
CA ALA A 183 -13.54 -21.29 2.47
C ALA A 183 -14.01 -22.70 2.04
N CYS A 184 -14.38 -23.55 3.00
CA CYS A 184 -15.02 -24.82 2.69
C CYS A 184 -16.54 -24.61 2.57
N TRP A 185 -17.09 -24.86 1.38
CA TRP A 185 -18.54 -24.87 1.08
C TRP A 185 -18.89 -26.17 0.33
N PRO A 186 -20.12 -26.68 0.39
CA PRO A 186 -20.80 -27.30 1.53
C PRO A 186 -20.55 -28.82 1.62
N ARG A 187 -19.52 -29.37 0.97
CA ARG A 187 -19.29 -30.83 0.95
C ARG A 187 -17.87 -31.18 1.38
N CYS A 188 -17.63 -31.22 2.69
CA CYS A 188 -16.57 -32.06 3.24
C CYS A 188 -17.04 -33.53 3.18
N THR A 189 -17.00 -34.14 2.00
CA THR A 189 -16.79 -35.60 1.95
C THR A 189 -15.30 -35.80 2.05
N ALA A 190 -14.82 -36.22 3.23
CA ALA A 190 -13.53 -36.89 3.29
C ALA A 190 -13.56 -37.99 2.22
N PRO A 191 -12.54 -38.13 1.34
CA PRO A 191 -12.44 -39.35 0.56
C PRO A 191 -12.47 -40.51 1.55
N PRO A 192 -13.29 -41.56 1.33
CA PRO A 192 -13.21 -42.73 2.19
C PRO A 192 -11.74 -43.15 2.21
N LEU A 193 -11.17 -43.28 3.41
CA LEU A 193 -9.91 -43.99 3.58
C LEU A 193 -10.06 -45.27 2.78
N ALA A 194 -9.34 -45.35 1.66
CA ALA A 194 -9.33 -46.53 0.83
C ALA A 194 -8.91 -47.67 1.75
N ALA A 195 -9.86 -48.57 2.04
CA ALA A 195 -9.52 -49.83 2.67
C ALA A 195 -8.42 -50.47 1.80
N PRO A 196 -7.36 -51.04 2.42
CA PRO A 196 -6.31 -51.68 1.65
C PRO A 196 -6.92 -52.79 0.81
N THR A 197 -6.87 -52.62 -0.51
CA THR A 197 -7.26 -53.66 -1.46
C THR A 197 -6.33 -54.86 -1.28
N PRO A 198 -6.86 -56.10 -1.16
CA PRO A 198 -6.02 -57.27 -1.06
C PRO A 198 -5.26 -57.47 -2.38
N THR A 199 -3.94 -57.50 -2.23
CA THR A 199 -2.95 -57.79 -3.27
C THR A 199 -3.29 -59.11 -3.96
N THR A 200 -3.78 -59.05 -5.20
CA THR A 200 -3.79 -60.20 -6.10
C THR A 200 -2.68 -60.02 -7.13
N SER A 201 -1.68 -60.88 -6.96
CA SER A 201 -0.46 -61.06 -7.75
C SER A 201 -0.71 -61.12 -9.26
N PRO A 202 0.08 -60.40 -10.10
CA PRO A 202 0.12 -60.71 -11.52
C PRO A 202 1.06 -61.89 -11.78
N THR A 203 0.44 -62.95 -12.31
CA THR A 203 1.03 -64.10 -12.96
C THR A 203 2.19 -63.71 -13.88
N ARG A 204 3.36 -64.34 -13.67
CA ARG A 204 4.54 -64.26 -14.53
C ARG A 204 4.20 -64.71 -15.95
N TYR A 205 4.51 -63.89 -16.95
CA TYR A 205 4.84 -64.38 -18.27
C TYR A 205 6.36 -64.35 -18.45
N ARG A 206 6.92 -65.54 -18.71
CA ARG A 206 8.31 -65.80 -19.05
C ARG A 206 8.66 -65.09 -20.37
N LEU A 207 9.80 -64.41 -20.37
CA LEU A 207 10.65 -64.32 -21.56
C LEU A 207 11.84 -65.23 -21.32
N THR A 208 12.17 -66.05 -22.30
CA THR A 208 13.41 -66.84 -22.37
C THR A 208 13.63 -67.19 -23.84
N PRO A 209 14.88 -67.45 -24.24
CA PRO A 209 15.86 -66.45 -24.64
C PRO A 209 15.95 -66.26 -26.16
#